data_AF-A0A3P8AUL7-F1
#
_entry.id   AF-A0A3P8AUL7-F1
#
_cell.length_a   1.000
_cell.length_b   1.000
_cell.length_c   1.000
_cell.angle_alpha   90.00
_cell.angle_beta   90.00
_cell.angle_gamma   90.00
#
_symmetry.space_group_name_H-M   'P 1'
#
loop_
_entity.id
_entity.type
_entity.pdbx_description
1 polymer ?
#
loop_
_entity_poly.entity_id
_entity_poly.type
_entity_poly.pdbx_seq_one_letter_code
_entity_poly.pdbx_strand_id
1 'polypeptide(L)'
;MPLSDDEKAVIERVRHAADGSSYPYCLHDYNVHRWVTAYDGDEEEAAKQALKRHLNIREIMSLTSLPNAKGDDIDEEAEKYAPLTILGRNRVDDNKVLLFESSGKIDLNGVVDNIRITRFLRMKFRTMERLQQRVEQEERRLDQQSGGVLIMDLEGLSFSTNLLSVLAGPYRILWGTLFEQYPQLIQQIIIINAPKFVNLLYQTCIPFIPANYRKKIVICGENASSTLLQHIDECCLPIELGGSCDMMSSGEYEIYSPIMIPLRPYPKASTLQVPLEQLTIPAGKSTEGSLVSQLSPLLAGSFTTQKFRWTAGNRLEFYMQHDQEFTLFFFHAEDDTEDTSTWREIYAGCERPALPQVDTWRWTVPHDG
;
A
#
# COMPACT_ATOMS: atom_id res chain seq x y z
N MET A 1 2.24 -22.88 11.51
CA MET A 1 3.42 -23.58 12.05
C MET A 1 4.54 -22.58 12.24
N PRO A 2 5.41 -22.80 13.24
CA PRO A 2 6.67 -22.07 13.37
C PRO A 2 7.56 -22.23 12.14
N LEU A 3 8.48 -21.29 11.97
CA LEU A 3 9.51 -21.36 10.91
C LEU A 3 10.45 -22.54 11.19
N SER A 4 10.71 -23.33 10.15
CA SER A 4 11.73 -24.37 10.14
C SER A 4 13.15 -23.79 10.22
N ASP A 5 14.12 -24.63 10.56
CA ASP A 5 15.52 -24.21 10.64
C ASP A 5 16.07 -23.75 9.28
N ASP A 6 15.62 -24.38 8.19
CA ASP A 6 15.98 -23.98 6.82
C ASP A 6 15.41 -22.59 6.47
N GLU A 7 14.14 -22.33 6.80
CA GLU A 7 13.51 -21.02 6.59
C GLU A 7 14.21 -19.94 7.41
N LYS A 8 14.57 -20.23 8.67
CA LYS A 8 15.35 -19.29 9.51
C LYS A 8 16.73 -19.01 8.92
N ALA A 9 17.41 -20.02 8.40
CA ALA A 9 18.71 -19.83 7.76
C ALA A 9 18.60 -18.95 6.48
N VAL A 10 17.54 -19.12 5.69
CA VAL A 10 17.24 -18.24 4.54
C VAL A 10 16.99 -16.80 5.00
N ILE A 11 16.15 -16.62 6.03
CA ILE A 11 15.84 -15.31 6.61
C ILE A 11 17.10 -14.58 7.07
N GLU A 12 18.03 -15.25 7.75
CA GLU A 12 19.29 -14.63 8.17
C GLU A 12 20.13 -14.15 6.98
N ARG A 13 20.23 -14.95 5.92
CA ARG A 13 20.99 -14.57 4.71
C ARG A 13 20.36 -13.35 4.03
N VAL A 14 19.04 -13.36 3.85
CA VAL A 14 18.30 -12.26 3.21
C VAL A 14 18.34 -11.00 4.05
N ARG A 15 18.17 -11.12 5.38
CA ARG A 15 18.31 -10.01 6.34
C ARG A 15 19.68 -9.36 6.24
N HIS A 16 20.74 -10.16 6.24
CA HIS A 16 22.11 -9.66 6.14
C HIS A 16 22.37 -8.99 4.78
N ALA A 17 21.94 -9.63 3.68
CA ALA A 17 22.13 -9.10 2.33
C ALA A 17 21.36 -7.80 2.05
N ALA A 18 20.27 -7.55 2.78
CA ALA A 18 19.50 -6.30 2.71
C ALA A 18 19.98 -5.21 3.68
N ASP A 19 21.12 -5.40 4.36
CA ASP A 19 21.64 -4.51 5.42
C ASP A 19 20.65 -4.33 6.60
N GLY A 20 19.77 -5.32 6.82
CA GLY A 20 18.67 -5.25 7.80
C GLY A 20 19.00 -5.81 9.18
N SER A 21 20.21 -6.31 9.44
CA SER A 21 20.55 -7.05 10.67
C SER A 21 20.25 -6.30 11.98
N SER A 22 20.42 -4.98 12.00
CA SER A 22 20.12 -4.12 13.15
C SER A 22 18.80 -3.35 13.02
N TYR A 23 18.09 -3.53 11.91
CA TYR A 23 16.89 -2.75 11.61
C TYR A 23 15.67 -3.34 12.34
N PRO A 24 14.92 -2.58 13.17
CA PRO A 24 13.84 -3.13 14.00
C PRO A 24 12.78 -3.94 13.25
N TYR A 25 12.39 -3.53 12.04
CA TYR A 25 11.45 -4.27 11.20
C TYR A 25 11.95 -5.68 10.83
N CYS A 26 13.25 -5.84 10.60
CA CYS A 26 13.85 -7.11 10.20
C CYS A 26 14.11 -8.05 11.39
N LEU A 27 14.05 -7.56 12.63
CA LEU A 27 14.20 -8.38 13.84
C LEU A 27 13.02 -9.35 14.03
N HIS A 28 11.89 -9.06 13.39
CA HIS A 28 10.75 -9.97 13.36
C HIS A 28 10.87 -10.89 12.14
N ASP A 29 11.24 -12.15 12.34
CA ASP A 29 11.58 -13.12 11.27
C ASP A 29 10.51 -13.20 10.17
N TYR A 30 9.24 -13.20 10.56
CA TYR A 30 8.12 -13.27 9.61
C TYR A 30 8.06 -12.08 8.66
N ASN A 31 8.61 -10.91 9.03
CA ASN A 31 8.67 -9.78 8.11
C ASN A 31 9.60 -10.09 6.94
N VAL A 32 10.80 -10.60 7.22
CA VAL A 32 11.76 -11.00 6.18
C VAL A 32 11.22 -12.17 5.37
N HIS A 33 10.61 -13.16 6.03
CA HIS A 33 10.02 -14.33 5.38
C HIS A 33 8.97 -13.97 4.31
N ARG A 34 8.17 -12.92 4.52
CA ARG A 34 7.19 -12.44 3.53
C ARG A 34 7.84 -11.99 2.22
N TRP A 35 8.99 -11.33 2.30
CA TRP A 35 9.75 -10.91 1.12
C TRP A 35 10.28 -12.13 0.37
N VAL A 36 10.88 -13.08 1.08
CA VAL A 36 11.34 -14.36 0.47
C VAL A 36 10.18 -15.07 -0.24
N THR A 37 9.02 -15.17 0.43
CA THR A 37 7.83 -15.81 -0.14
C THR A 37 7.28 -15.06 -1.37
N ALA A 38 7.34 -13.72 -1.37
CA ALA A 38 6.81 -12.92 -2.46
C ALA A 38 7.65 -12.99 -3.75
N TYR A 39 8.93 -13.33 -3.61
CA TYR A 39 9.88 -13.53 -4.70
C TYR A 39 10.17 -15.02 -4.94
N ASP A 40 9.24 -15.90 -4.58
CA ASP A 40 9.28 -17.35 -4.85
C ASP A 40 10.57 -18.05 -4.38
N GLY A 41 11.18 -17.56 -3.29
CA GLY A 41 12.42 -18.09 -2.73
C GLY A 41 13.70 -17.54 -3.36
N ASP A 42 13.62 -16.59 -4.29
CA ASP A 42 14.78 -15.88 -4.82
C ASP A 42 15.36 -14.94 -3.75
N GLU A 43 16.37 -15.42 -3.03
CA GLU A 43 17.01 -14.69 -1.93
C GLU A 43 17.68 -13.40 -2.40
N GLU A 44 18.26 -13.38 -3.60
CA GLU A 44 19.01 -12.23 -4.11
C GLU A 44 18.06 -11.08 -4.48
N GLU A 45 17.01 -11.39 -5.24
CA GLU A 45 15.98 -10.43 -5.61
C GLU A 45 15.20 -9.95 -4.37
N ALA A 46 14.81 -10.86 -3.47
CA ALA A 46 14.13 -10.52 -2.23
C ALA A 46 14.96 -9.57 -1.35
N ALA A 47 16.28 -9.79 -1.26
CA ALA A 47 17.16 -8.96 -0.45
C ALA A 47 17.47 -7.61 -1.12
N LYS A 48 18.03 -7.63 -2.32
CA LYS A 48 18.66 -6.46 -2.94
C LYS A 48 17.67 -5.54 -3.64
N GLN A 49 16.67 -6.10 -4.32
CA GLN A 49 15.71 -5.30 -5.10
C GLN A 49 14.48 -4.91 -4.27
N ALA A 50 14.08 -5.77 -3.35
CA ALA A 50 12.80 -5.62 -2.64
C ALA A 50 12.97 -5.11 -1.21
N LEU A 51 13.53 -5.94 -0.31
CA LEU A 51 13.62 -5.63 1.11
C LEU A 51 14.49 -4.39 1.36
N LYS A 52 15.66 -4.30 0.73
CA LYS A 52 16.54 -3.12 0.88
C LYS A 52 15.84 -1.81 0.49
N ARG A 53 15.10 -1.81 -0.63
CA ARG A 53 14.30 -0.65 -1.05
C ARG A 53 13.16 -0.37 -0.09
N HIS A 54 12.48 -1.40 0.42
CA HIS A 54 11.45 -1.21 1.44
C HIS A 54 12.02 -0.55 2.70
N LEU A 55 13.18 -1.00 3.21
CA LEU A 55 13.84 -0.39 4.36
C LEU A 55 14.16 1.10 4.12
N ASN A 56 14.61 1.44 2.91
CA ASN A 56 14.81 2.84 2.53
C ASN A 56 13.50 3.65 2.53
N ILE A 57 12.42 3.09 1.99
CA ILE A 57 11.08 3.70 2.00
C ILE A 57 10.56 3.88 3.43
N ARG A 58 10.83 2.91 4.32
CA ARG A 58 10.47 3.00 5.74
C ARG A 58 11.09 4.23 6.40
N GLU A 59 12.34 4.55 6.07
CA GLU A 59 13.02 5.75 6.55
C GLU A 59 12.47 7.03 5.91
N ILE A 60 12.40 7.09 4.57
CA ILE A 60 11.89 8.25 3.82
C ILE A 60 10.49 8.65 4.29
N MET A 61 9.61 7.66 4.47
CA MET A 61 8.22 7.90 4.85
C MET A 61 8.00 7.85 6.37
N SER A 62 9.03 7.57 7.16
CA SER A 62 8.95 7.40 8.62
C SER A 62 7.87 6.39 9.04
N LEU A 63 7.79 5.26 8.32
CA LEU A 63 6.73 4.26 8.44
C LEU A 63 6.62 3.70 9.87
N THR A 64 7.75 3.49 10.55
CA THR A 64 7.80 2.99 11.94
C THR A 64 6.98 3.83 12.92
N SER A 65 6.99 5.16 12.76
CA SER A 65 6.22 6.08 13.61
C SER A 65 4.84 6.45 13.05
N LEU A 66 4.59 6.14 11.78
CA LEU A 66 3.42 6.60 11.03
C LEU A 66 2.06 6.22 11.66
N PRO A 67 1.86 5.03 12.27
CA PRO A 67 0.60 4.64 12.93
C PRO A 67 0.05 5.67 13.93
N ASN A 68 0.96 6.34 14.63
CA ASN A 68 0.68 7.31 15.70
C ASN A 68 0.99 8.75 15.30
N ALA A 69 1.51 8.96 14.09
CA ALA A 69 1.85 10.29 13.60
C ALA A 69 0.59 11.12 13.35
N LYS A 70 0.72 12.41 13.67
CA LYS A 70 -0.21 13.46 13.30
C LYS A 70 0.56 14.47 12.47
N GLY A 71 -0.03 14.97 11.40
CA GLY A 71 0.64 15.94 10.55
C GLY A 71 -0.23 16.40 9.39
N ASP A 72 0.06 17.61 8.92
CA ASP A 72 -0.58 18.22 7.76
C ASP A 72 -0.21 17.51 6.44
N ASP A 73 0.70 16.54 6.47
CA ASP A 73 1.10 15.69 5.36
C ASP A 73 0.26 14.41 5.26
N ILE A 74 -0.63 14.15 6.23
CA ILE A 74 -1.57 13.05 6.23
C ILE A 74 -2.98 13.60 5.95
N ASP A 75 -3.76 12.89 5.13
CA ASP A 75 -5.17 13.21 4.91
C ASP A 75 -6.06 12.44 5.91
N GLU A 76 -6.14 12.90 7.15
CA GLU A 76 -6.89 12.20 8.20
C GLU A 76 -8.40 12.19 7.94
N GLU A 77 -8.92 13.22 7.28
CA GLU A 77 -10.34 13.30 6.94
C GLU A 77 -10.70 12.30 5.85
N ALA A 78 -9.81 12.03 4.88
CA ALA A 78 -10.02 11.03 3.84
C ALA A 78 -10.29 9.62 4.38
N GLU A 79 -9.78 9.28 5.57
CA GLU A 79 -10.03 7.98 6.22
C GLU A 79 -11.54 7.76 6.48
N LYS A 80 -12.30 8.83 6.73
CA LYS A 80 -13.77 8.76 6.93
C LYS A 80 -14.53 8.46 5.63
N TYR A 81 -13.93 8.72 4.47
CA TYR A 81 -14.53 8.55 3.14
C TYR A 81 -14.05 7.27 2.44
N ALA A 82 -12.89 6.74 2.81
CA ALA A 82 -12.38 5.46 2.32
C ALA A 82 -11.81 4.60 3.48
N PRO A 83 -12.65 4.26 4.48
CA PRO A 83 -12.22 3.52 5.67
C PRO A 83 -11.84 2.09 5.33
N LEU A 84 -10.78 1.61 5.99
CA LEU A 84 -10.41 0.19 6.05
C LEU A 84 -10.28 -0.18 7.53
N THR A 85 -11.29 -0.88 8.05
CA THR A 85 -11.42 -1.15 9.49
C THR A 85 -10.71 -2.45 9.85
N ILE A 86 -9.89 -2.42 10.90
CA ILE A 86 -9.32 -3.63 11.53
C ILE A 86 -10.32 -4.12 12.59
N LEU A 87 -10.93 -5.29 12.36
CA LEU A 87 -12.01 -5.81 13.22
C LEU A 87 -11.49 -6.69 14.35
N GLY A 88 -10.48 -7.53 14.12
CA GLY A 88 -10.05 -8.49 15.14
C GLY A 88 -9.45 -9.75 14.54
N ARG A 89 -9.65 -10.90 15.19
CA ARG A 89 -9.20 -12.22 14.69
C ARG A 89 -10.25 -12.83 13.78
N ASN A 90 -9.85 -13.73 12.88
CA ASN A 90 -10.80 -14.50 12.08
C ASN A 90 -11.39 -15.70 12.83
N ARG A 91 -10.57 -16.39 13.63
CA ARG A 91 -10.97 -17.59 14.37
C ARG A 91 -10.32 -17.60 15.75
N VAL A 92 -10.86 -18.40 16.65
CA VAL A 92 -10.33 -18.54 18.01
C VAL A 92 -8.96 -19.23 18.02
N ASP A 93 -8.79 -20.23 17.14
CA ASP A 93 -7.59 -21.08 17.03
C ASP A 93 -6.62 -20.66 15.91
N ASP A 94 -7.00 -19.70 15.08
CA ASP A 94 -6.16 -19.10 14.04
C ASP A 94 -5.56 -17.77 14.54
N ASN A 95 -4.71 -17.17 13.71
CA ASN A 95 -4.04 -15.90 14.00
C ASN A 95 -4.22 -14.83 12.93
N LYS A 96 -5.14 -15.00 11.96
CA LYS A 96 -5.37 -13.98 10.94
C LYS A 96 -6.14 -12.80 11.49
N VAL A 97 -5.85 -11.63 10.93
CA VAL A 97 -6.49 -10.37 11.30
C VAL A 97 -7.60 -10.05 10.31
N LEU A 98 -8.83 -9.89 10.77
CA LEU A 98 -9.96 -9.48 9.95
C LEU A 98 -9.88 -7.98 9.63
N LEU A 99 -10.08 -7.68 8.36
CA LEU A 99 -10.22 -6.35 7.80
C LEU A 99 -11.58 -6.25 7.12
N PHE A 100 -12.18 -5.06 7.16
CA PHE A 100 -13.44 -4.79 6.48
C PHE A 100 -13.41 -3.45 5.76
N GLU A 101 -13.89 -3.45 4.52
CA GLU A 101 -14.08 -2.27 3.69
C GLU A 101 -15.47 -2.30 3.02
N SER A 102 -16.25 -1.24 3.17
CA SER A 102 -17.50 -1.05 2.43
C SER A 102 -17.25 -0.48 1.02
N SER A 103 -16.50 -1.20 0.19
CA SER A 103 -16.02 -0.71 -1.11
C SER A 103 -17.15 -0.25 -2.03
N GLY A 104 -18.32 -0.88 -1.98
CA GLY A 104 -19.50 -0.49 -2.78
C GLY A 104 -20.13 0.84 -2.39
N LYS A 105 -19.83 1.35 -1.20
CA LYS A 105 -20.37 2.62 -0.66
C LYS A 105 -19.35 3.77 -0.77
N ILE A 106 -18.12 3.51 -1.17
CA ILE A 106 -17.08 4.54 -1.37
C ILE A 106 -17.43 5.39 -2.60
N ASP A 107 -17.40 6.71 -2.44
CA ASP A 107 -17.49 7.67 -3.55
C ASP A 107 -16.17 7.73 -4.34
N LEU A 108 -15.89 6.68 -5.12
CA LEU A 108 -14.62 6.52 -5.84
C LEU A 108 -14.33 7.68 -6.81
N ASN A 109 -15.37 8.20 -7.47
CA ASN A 109 -15.22 9.35 -8.36
C ASN A 109 -14.85 10.60 -7.56
N GLY A 110 -15.59 10.89 -6.48
CA GLY A 110 -15.28 12.00 -5.61
C GLY A 110 -13.86 11.92 -5.02
N VAL A 111 -13.41 10.73 -4.63
CA VAL A 111 -12.03 10.48 -4.17
C VAL A 111 -11.03 10.83 -5.27
N VAL A 112 -11.10 10.17 -6.43
CA VAL A 112 -10.15 10.38 -7.54
C VAL A 112 -10.14 11.85 -8.00
N ASP A 113 -11.29 12.51 -8.02
CA ASP A 113 -11.38 13.90 -8.47
C ASP A 113 -10.81 14.91 -7.47
N ASN A 114 -10.63 14.55 -6.19
CA ASN A 114 -10.37 15.52 -5.13
C ASN A 114 -9.24 15.16 -4.15
N ILE A 115 -8.63 13.98 -4.23
CA ILE A 115 -7.47 13.66 -3.38
C ILE A 115 -6.20 14.39 -3.85
N ARG A 116 -5.30 14.64 -2.89
CA ARG A 116 -3.88 14.87 -3.17
C ARG A 116 -3.13 13.57 -2.90
N ILE A 117 -2.60 12.95 -3.96
CA ILE A 117 -2.17 11.56 -3.92
C ILE A 117 -1.08 11.28 -2.89
N THR A 118 -0.10 12.18 -2.70
CA THR A 118 0.95 11.94 -1.69
C THR A 118 0.37 11.83 -0.28
N ARG A 119 -0.54 12.74 0.09
CA ARG A 119 -1.19 12.74 1.41
C ARG A 119 -2.14 11.56 1.60
N PHE A 120 -2.90 11.23 0.55
CA PHE A 120 -3.83 10.12 0.55
C PHE A 120 -3.10 8.76 0.65
N LEU A 121 -2.02 8.60 -0.12
CA LEU A 121 -1.18 7.41 -0.07
C LEU A 121 -0.50 7.27 1.30
N ARG A 122 -0.01 8.36 1.90
CA ARG A 122 0.55 8.36 3.26
C ARG A 122 -0.50 7.94 4.30
N MET A 123 -1.75 8.36 4.15
CA MET A 123 -2.86 7.87 4.97
C MET A 123 -3.08 6.36 4.78
N LYS A 124 -3.00 5.83 3.55
CA LYS A 124 -3.13 4.37 3.33
C LYS A 124 -1.95 3.59 3.92
N PHE A 125 -0.72 4.10 3.80
CA PHE A 125 0.45 3.53 4.48
C PHE A 125 0.26 3.47 6.00
N ARG A 126 -0.35 4.50 6.60
CA ARG A 126 -0.68 4.50 8.03
C ARG A 126 -1.59 3.33 8.41
N THR A 127 -2.62 3.08 7.62
CA THR A 127 -3.53 1.93 7.85
C THR A 127 -2.80 0.60 7.69
N MET A 128 -1.94 0.48 6.67
CA MET A 128 -1.13 -0.74 6.46
C MET A 128 -0.12 -0.98 7.58
N GLU A 129 0.54 0.05 8.12
CA GLU A 129 1.43 -0.09 9.28
C GLU A 129 0.66 -0.49 10.56
N ARG A 130 -0.56 0.02 10.76
CA ARG A 130 -1.43 -0.44 11.87
C ARG A 130 -1.79 -1.92 11.73
N LEU A 131 -2.13 -2.36 10.52
CA LEU A 131 -2.37 -3.77 10.22
C LEU A 131 -1.10 -4.61 10.46
N GLN A 132 0.06 -4.16 9.96
CA GLN A 132 1.35 -4.80 10.16
C GLN A 132 1.63 -5.01 11.66
N GLN A 133 1.47 -3.99 12.49
CA GLN A 133 1.63 -4.11 13.94
C GLN A 133 0.69 -5.14 14.56
N ARG A 134 -0.60 -5.15 14.15
CA ARG A 134 -1.58 -6.12 14.66
C ARG A 134 -1.24 -7.56 14.23
N VAL A 135 -0.81 -7.73 12.98
CA VAL A 135 -0.35 -9.01 12.44
C VAL A 135 0.85 -9.51 13.24
N GLU A 136 1.88 -8.69 13.47
CA GLU A 136 3.05 -9.11 14.25
C GLU A 136 2.71 -9.50 15.70
N GLN A 137 1.72 -8.85 16.31
CA GLN A 137 1.23 -9.25 17.64
C GLN A 137 0.65 -10.66 17.62
N GLU A 138 -0.14 -10.99 16.59
CA GLU A 138 -0.70 -12.33 16.40
C GLU A 138 0.37 -13.38 16.06
N GLU A 139 1.44 -12.98 15.35
CA GLU A 139 2.58 -13.85 15.09
C GLU A 139 3.35 -14.18 16.36
N ARG A 140 3.60 -13.18 17.21
CA ARG A 140 4.23 -13.39 18.52
C ARG A 140 3.38 -14.26 19.45
N ARG A 141 2.04 -14.18 19.34
CA ARG A 141 1.11 -14.95 20.16
C ARG A 141 1.15 -16.45 19.85
N LEU A 142 1.19 -16.82 18.57
CA LEU A 142 1.13 -18.22 18.14
C LEU A 142 2.43 -18.80 17.57
N ASP A 143 3.49 -17.99 17.48
CA ASP A 143 4.75 -18.35 16.79
C ASP A 143 4.47 -18.96 15.41
N GLN A 144 3.66 -18.24 14.63
CA GLN A 144 3.20 -18.67 13.31
C GLN A 144 2.96 -17.46 12.42
N GLN A 145 3.29 -17.57 11.13
CA GLN A 145 3.04 -16.50 10.17
C GLN A 145 1.55 -16.14 10.06
N SER A 146 1.24 -14.87 10.32
CA SER A 146 -0.10 -14.28 10.25
C SER A 146 -0.27 -13.45 8.98
N GLY A 147 -1.47 -12.96 8.74
CA GLY A 147 -1.83 -12.01 7.69
C GLY A 147 -3.27 -11.54 7.84
N GLY A 148 -3.67 -10.60 6.99
CA GLY A 148 -5.00 -10.04 6.90
C GLY A 148 -5.95 -10.87 6.04
N VAL A 149 -7.19 -11.00 6.50
CA VAL A 149 -8.34 -11.47 5.71
C VAL A 149 -9.24 -10.26 5.47
N LEU A 150 -9.28 -9.77 4.24
CA LEU A 150 -10.02 -8.58 3.85
C LEU A 150 -11.40 -8.94 3.30
N ILE A 151 -12.44 -8.54 4.03
CA ILE A 151 -13.82 -8.57 3.55
C ILE A 151 -14.09 -7.26 2.80
N MET A 152 -14.39 -7.36 1.50
CA MET A 152 -14.84 -6.24 0.68
C MET A 152 -16.34 -6.38 0.43
N ASP A 153 -17.12 -5.43 0.95
CA ASP A 153 -18.56 -5.36 0.71
C ASP A 153 -18.87 -4.47 -0.48
N LEU A 154 -19.36 -5.06 -1.58
CA LEU A 154 -19.73 -4.35 -2.80
C LEU A 154 -21.21 -3.90 -2.82
N GLU A 155 -21.92 -4.02 -1.69
CA GLU A 155 -23.28 -3.49 -1.57
C GLU A 155 -23.33 -2.00 -1.92
N GLY A 156 -24.25 -1.61 -2.81
CA GLY A 156 -24.43 -0.22 -3.24
C GLY A 156 -23.54 0.19 -4.41
N LEU A 157 -22.63 -0.67 -4.88
CA LEU A 157 -21.79 -0.37 -6.04
C LEU A 157 -22.65 -0.21 -7.29
N SER A 158 -22.54 0.95 -7.95
CA SER A 158 -23.23 1.23 -9.21
C SER A 158 -22.26 1.14 -10.40
N PHE A 159 -22.71 0.53 -11.49
CA PHE A 159 -21.89 0.43 -12.69
C PHE A 159 -21.83 1.78 -13.41
N SER A 160 -20.63 2.18 -13.81
CA SER A 160 -20.40 3.27 -14.75
C SER A 160 -19.14 2.99 -15.56
N THR A 161 -19.01 3.61 -16.74
CA THR A 161 -17.76 3.52 -17.52
C THR A 161 -16.60 4.17 -16.77
N ASN A 162 -16.87 5.23 -16.01
CA ASN A 162 -15.85 5.89 -15.18
C ASN A 162 -15.29 4.96 -14.11
N LEU A 163 -16.13 4.10 -13.50
CA LEU A 163 -15.67 3.10 -12.54
C LEU A 163 -14.59 2.19 -13.14
N LEU A 164 -14.75 1.74 -14.39
CA LEU A 164 -13.75 0.90 -15.05
C LEU A 164 -12.42 1.65 -15.25
N SER A 165 -12.48 2.93 -15.66
CA SER A 165 -11.30 3.77 -15.80
C SER A 165 -10.59 4.00 -14.46
N VAL A 166 -11.34 4.27 -13.38
CA VAL A 166 -10.80 4.42 -12.03
C VAL A 166 -10.10 3.14 -11.56
N LEU A 167 -10.72 1.98 -11.79
CA LEU A 167 -10.17 0.68 -11.42
C LEU A 167 -8.90 0.34 -12.22
N ALA A 168 -8.87 0.66 -13.51
CA ALA A 168 -7.72 0.39 -14.38
C ALA A 168 -6.54 1.36 -14.20
N GLY A 169 -6.79 2.57 -13.67
CA GLY A 169 -5.76 3.60 -13.47
C GLY A 169 -5.50 3.90 -11.98
N PRO A 170 -6.07 4.99 -11.41
CA PRO A 170 -5.75 5.44 -10.06
C PRO A 170 -5.84 4.39 -8.95
N TYR A 171 -6.89 3.56 -8.97
CA TYR A 171 -7.10 2.55 -7.93
C TYR A 171 -6.08 1.41 -8.04
N ARG A 172 -5.76 0.98 -9.27
CA ARG A 172 -4.70 0.00 -9.56
C ARG A 172 -3.37 0.47 -9.01
N ILE A 173 -2.97 1.71 -9.31
CA ILE A 173 -1.67 2.28 -8.90
C ILE A 173 -1.57 2.36 -7.38
N LEU A 174 -2.65 2.82 -6.73
CA LEU A 174 -2.72 2.90 -5.27
C LEU A 174 -2.51 1.52 -4.62
N TRP A 175 -3.33 0.54 -4.96
CA TRP A 175 -3.23 -0.80 -4.36
C TRP A 175 -1.96 -1.54 -4.78
N GLY A 176 -1.49 -1.34 -6.01
CA GLY A 176 -0.20 -1.87 -6.48
C GLY A 176 0.94 -1.39 -5.60
N THR A 177 1.00 -0.09 -5.30
CA THR A 177 1.99 0.49 -4.39
C THR A 177 1.91 -0.11 -2.99
N LEU A 178 0.70 -0.31 -2.45
CA LEU A 178 0.53 -0.92 -1.12
C LEU A 178 0.96 -2.40 -1.11
N PHE A 179 0.60 -3.19 -2.13
CA PHE A 179 0.98 -4.60 -2.18
C PHE A 179 2.47 -4.80 -2.43
N GLU A 180 3.11 -3.91 -3.18
CA GLU A 180 4.56 -3.91 -3.36
C GLU A 180 5.30 -3.66 -2.04
N GLN A 181 4.80 -2.75 -1.20
CA GLN A 181 5.42 -2.41 0.09
C GLN A 181 5.01 -3.33 1.25
N TYR A 182 3.91 -4.06 1.12
CA TYR A 182 3.40 -5.00 2.13
C TYR A 182 3.11 -6.38 1.51
N PRO A 183 4.13 -7.04 0.95
CA PRO A 183 3.94 -8.34 0.35
C PRO A 183 3.43 -9.35 1.37
N GLN A 184 2.49 -10.20 0.97
CA GLN A 184 1.91 -11.25 1.82
C GLN A 184 1.25 -10.76 3.11
N LEU A 185 1.08 -9.44 3.32
CA LEU A 185 0.40 -8.92 4.50
C LEU A 185 -1.09 -9.22 4.43
N ILE A 186 -1.74 -8.95 3.31
CA ILE A 186 -3.11 -9.43 3.02
C ILE A 186 -3.01 -10.80 2.34
N GLN A 187 -3.61 -11.81 2.96
CA GLN A 187 -3.50 -13.22 2.56
C GLN A 187 -4.81 -13.79 2.01
N GLN A 188 -5.93 -13.10 2.22
CA GLN A 188 -7.22 -13.47 1.64
C GLN A 188 -8.06 -12.22 1.39
N ILE A 189 -8.80 -12.22 0.29
CA ILE A 189 -9.81 -11.20 -0.03
C ILE A 189 -11.13 -11.91 -0.25
N ILE A 190 -12.15 -11.60 0.55
CA ILE A 190 -13.49 -12.17 0.46
C ILE A 190 -14.44 -11.06 0.01
N ILE A 191 -14.99 -11.18 -1.20
CA ILE A 191 -15.91 -10.22 -1.77
C ILE A 191 -17.35 -10.67 -1.49
N ILE A 192 -18.12 -9.83 -0.82
CA ILE A 192 -19.54 -10.07 -0.51
C ILE A 192 -20.43 -9.07 -1.25
N ASN A 193 -21.72 -9.40 -1.37
CA ASN A 193 -22.73 -8.57 -2.03
C ASN A 193 -22.31 -8.14 -3.46
N ALA A 194 -21.63 -9.05 -4.16
CA ALA A 194 -21.09 -8.78 -5.49
C ALA A 194 -22.23 -8.47 -6.49
N PRO A 195 -22.17 -7.36 -7.24
CA PRO A 195 -23.20 -7.03 -8.20
C PRO A 195 -23.14 -7.95 -9.42
N LYS A 196 -24.22 -7.99 -10.21
CA LYS A 196 -24.30 -8.82 -11.44
C LYS A 196 -23.17 -8.57 -12.45
N PHE A 197 -22.57 -7.38 -12.43
CA PHE A 197 -21.46 -6.98 -13.29
C PHE A 197 -20.07 -7.20 -12.66
N VAL A 198 -19.95 -7.88 -11.51
CA VAL A 198 -18.66 -8.13 -10.82
C VAL A 198 -17.64 -8.80 -11.74
N ASN A 199 -18.08 -9.69 -12.63
CA ASN A 199 -17.21 -10.35 -13.60
C ASN A 199 -16.51 -9.33 -14.51
N LEU A 200 -17.18 -8.25 -14.90
CA LEU A 200 -16.57 -7.19 -15.69
C LEU A 200 -15.50 -6.45 -14.88
N LEU A 201 -15.76 -6.13 -13.60
CA LEU A 201 -14.77 -5.52 -12.71
C LEU A 201 -13.56 -6.42 -12.51
N TYR A 202 -13.80 -7.72 -12.30
CA TYR A 202 -12.74 -8.72 -12.16
C TYR A 202 -11.86 -8.75 -13.41
N GLN A 203 -12.44 -8.78 -14.62
CA GLN A 203 -11.67 -8.75 -15.86
C GLN A 203 -10.86 -7.44 -16.05
N THR A 204 -11.36 -6.32 -15.54
CA THR A 204 -10.62 -5.05 -15.55
C THR A 204 -9.42 -5.07 -14.60
N CYS A 205 -9.57 -5.64 -13.40
CA CYS A 205 -8.50 -5.64 -12.39
C CYS A 205 -7.50 -6.78 -12.57
N ILE A 206 -7.92 -7.94 -13.07
CA ILE A 206 -7.12 -9.17 -13.06
C ILE A 206 -5.75 -9.05 -13.75
N PRO A 207 -5.55 -8.30 -14.86
CA PRO A 207 -4.25 -8.20 -15.52
C PRO A 207 -3.17 -7.63 -14.60
N PHE A 208 -3.57 -6.85 -13.59
CA PHE A 208 -2.68 -6.11 -12.70
C PHE A 208 -2.52 -6.77 -11.32
N ILE A 209 -3.30 -7.81 -11.03
CA ILE A 209 -3.21 -8.56 -9.77
C ILE A 209 -2.18 -9.69 -9.96
N PRO A 210 -1.12 -9.75 -9.14
CA PRO A 210 -0.13 -10.83 -9.22
C PRO A 210 -0.77 -12.22 -9.02
N ALA A 211 -0.23 -13.25 -9.68
CA ALA A 211 -0.85 -14.58 -9.73
C ALA A 211 -1.07 -15.21 -8.34
N ASN A 212 -0.15 -14.96 -7.40
CA ASN A 212 -0.24 -15.37 -6.01
C ASN A 212 -1.41 -14.69 -5.26
N TYR A 213 -1.81 -13.47 -5.65
CA TYR A 213 -2.99 -12.79 -5.11
C TYR A 213 -4.30 -13.25 -5.76
N ARG A 214 -4.30 -13.64 -7.04
CA ARG A 214 -5.52 -14.12 -7.73
C ARG A 214 -6.16 -15.31 -7.01
N LYS A 215 -5.34 -16.24 -6.52
CA LYS A 215 -5.78 -17.43 -5.77
C LYS A 215 -6.36 -17.11 -4.39
N LYS A 216 -6.11 -15.90 -3.87
CA LYS A 216 -6.55 -15.43 -2.56
C LYS A 216 -7.92 -14.75 -2.60
N ILE A 217 -8.47 -14.50 -3.78
CA ILE A 217 -9.75 -13.81 -3.97
C ILE A 217 -10.88 -14.85 -3.99
N VAL A 218 -11.83 -14.69 -3.08
CA VAL A 218 -13.08 -15.46 -3.01
C VAL A 218 -14.24 -14.51 -3.27
N ILE A 219 -15.03 -14.77 -4.30
CA ILE A 219 -16.27 -14.02 -4.57
C ILE A 219 -17.43 -14.86 -4.06
N CYS A 220 -18.12 -14.37 -3.03
CA CYS A 220 -19.25 -15.07 -2.44
C CYS A 220 -20.46 -15.06 -3.38
N GLY A 221 -21.22 -16.15 -3.37
CA GLY A 221 -22.53 -16.25 -4.02
C GLY A 221 -23.63 -15.58 -3.20
N GLU A 222 -24.89 -15.95 -3.48
CA GLU A 222 -26.08 -15.36 -2.84
C GLU A 222 -26.09 -15.48 -1.30
N ASN A 223 -25.49 -16.53 -0.74
CA ASN A 223 -25.38 -16.72 0.71
C ASN A 223 -23.96 -16.39 1.23
N ALA A 224 -23.66 -15.09 1.30
CA ALA A 224 -22.35 -14.60 1.76
C ALA A 224 -22.01 -15.06 3.19
N SER A 225 -22.98 -15.04 4.11
CA SER A 225 -22.78 -15.46 5.51
C SER A 225 -22.26 -16.89 5.62
N SER A 226 -22.85 -17.84 4.89
CA SER A 226 -22.38 -19.24 4.89
C SER A 226 -20.95 -19.40 4.39
N THR A 227 -20.52 -18.55 3.44
CA THR A 227 -19.14 -18.58 2.93
C THR A 227 -18.18 -17.92 3.92
N LEU A 228 -18.58 -16.80 4.54
CA LEU A 228 -17.80 -16.15 5.59
C LEU A 228 -17.55 -17.11 6.76
N LEU A 229 -18.56 -17.87 7.18
CA LEU A 229 -18.45 -18.86 8.26
C LEU A 229 -17.54 -20.06 7.92
N GLN A 230 -17.18 -20.26 6.65
CA GLN A 230 -16.14 -21.25 6.26
C GLN A 230 -14.72 -20.72 6.51
N HIS A 231 -14.54 -19.42 6.67
CA HIS A 231 -13.24 -18.77 6.84
C HIS A 231 -13.08 -18.12 8.22
N ILE A 232 -14.20 -17.79 8.86
CA ILE A 232 -14.29 -16.93 10.05
C ILE A 232 -15.22 -17.62 11.05
N ASP A 233 -14.82 -17.72 12.31
CA ASP A 233 -15.68 -18.26 13.36
C ASP A 233 -16.85 -17.32 13.63
N GLU A 234 -18.01 -17.89 13.95
CA GLU A 234 -19.23 -17.12 14.22
C GLU A 234 -19.04 -16.08 15.34
N CYS A 235 -18.25 -16.39 16.37
CA CYS A 235 -17.93 -15.47 17.47
C CYS A 235 -16.94 -14.36 17.11
N CYS A 236 -16.30 -14.45 15.94
CA CYS A 236 -15.35 -13.46 15.44
C CYS A 236 -15.95 -12.56 14.34
N LEU A 237 -17.04 -13.02 13.71
CA LEU A 237 -17.72 -12.30 12.64
C LEU A 237 -18.75 -11.29 13.21
N PRO A 238 -18.79 -10.04 12.72
CA PRO A 238 -19.81 -9.06 13.12
C PRO A 238 -21.24 -9.59 12.92
N ILE A 239 -22.15 -9.18 13.81
CA ILE A 239 -23.59 -9.50 13.70
C ILE A 239 -24.16 -9.02 12.36
N GLU A 240 -23.73 -7.86 11.87
CA GLU A 240 -24.15 -7.27 10.61
C GLU A 240 -23.77 -8.12 9.39
N LEU A 241 -22.77 -9.00 9.53
CA LEU A 241 -22.30 -9.92 8.49
C LEU A 241 -22.80 -11.37 8.72
N GLY A 242 -23.69 -11.56 9.70
CA GLY A 242 -24.28 -12.86 10.03
C GLY A 242 -23.46 -13.70 11.01
N GLY A 243 -22.63 -13.06 11.85
CA GLY A 243 -21.99 -13.69 13.00
C GLY A 243 -22.68 -13.38 14.33
N SER A 244 -21.93 -13.49 15.42
CA SER A 244 -22.39 -13.25 16.79
C SER A 244 -21.52 -12.24 17.56
N CYS A 245 -20.51 -11.67 16.91
CA CYS A 245 -19.61 -10.71 17.53
C CYS A 245 -20.24 -9.31 17.60
N ASP A 246 -20.43 -8.81 18.83
CA ASP A 246 -20.81 -7.42 19.06
C ASP A 246 -19.57 -6.51 19.01
N MET A 247 -19.46 -5.76 17.91
CA MET A 247 -18.33 -4.87 17.62
C MET A 247 -18.24 -3.66 18.57
N MET A 248 -19.17 -3.51 19.52
CA MET A 248 -19.18 -2.45 20.53
C MET A 248 -18.58 -2.86 21.88
N SER A 249 -18.30 -4.15 22.08
CA SER A 249 -17.63 -4.67 23.28
C SER A 249 -16.12 -4.76 23.04
N SER A 250 -15.28 -4.40 24.01
CA SER A 250 -13.82 -4.59 23.90
C SER A 250 -13.31 -5.42 25.07
N GLY A 251 -12.47 -6.40 24.77
CA GLY A 251 -11.81 -7.29 25.73
C GLY A 251 -10.29 -7.18 25.65
N GLU A 252 -9.55 -7.78 26.60
CA GLU A 252 -8.08 -7.70 26.68
C GLU A 252 -7.33 -8.11 25.39
N TYR A 253 -7.98 -8.88 24.50
CA TYR A 253 -7.42 -9.36 23.23
C TYR A 253 -8.25 -8.97 22.00
N GLU A 254 -9.25 -8.10 22.19
CA GLU A 254 -10.33 -7.86 21.24
C GLU A 254 -10.65 -6.36 21.19
N ILE A 255 -9.96 -5.65 20.32
CA ILE A 255 -10.37 -4.30 19.92
C ILE A 255 -11.22 -4.46 18.68
N TYR A 256 -12.52 -4.65 18.89
CA TYR A 256 -13.48 -4.53 17.81
C TYR A 256 -13.67 -3.04 17.51
N SER A 257 -13.12 -2.59 16.39
CA SER A 257 -13.48 -1.27 15.87
C SER A 257 -14.81 -1.40 15.16
N PRO A 258 -15.80 -0.53 15.43
CA PRO A 258 -17.07 -0.58 14.70
C PRO A 258 -16.82 -0.41 13.20
N ILE A 259 -17.61 -1.12 12.39
CA ILE A 259 -17.59 -0.95 10.94
C ILE A 259 -17.91 0.50 10.61
N MET A 260 -16.98 1.17 9.93
CA MET A 260 -17.16 2.56 9.52
C MET A 260 -17.82 2.61 8.16
N ILE A 261 -19.00 3.24 8.09
CA ILE A 261 -19.66 3.50 6.83
C ILE A 261 -18.98 4.72 6.17
N PRO A 262 -18.52 4.61 4.91
CA PRO A 262 -17.92 5.73 4.20
C PRO A 262 -18.84 6.95 4.14
N LEU A 263 -18.31 8.11 4.48
CA LEU A 263 -19.00 9.39 4.27
C LEU A 263 -19.12 9.70 2.77
N ARG A 264 -20.16 10.45 2.39
CA ARG A 264 -20.42 10.87 1.00
C ARG A 264 -21.25 12.17 0.94
N PRO A 265 -21.08 13.01 -0.08
CA PRO A 265 -20.06 12.92 -1.13
C PRO A 265 -18.65 13.23 -0.59
N TYR A 266 -17.60 12.80 -1.31
CA TYR A 266 -16.22 13.19 -0.98
C TYR A 266 -16.05 14.72 -1.07
N PRO A 267 -15.37 15.37 -0.12
CA PRO A 267 -15.26 16.83 -0.09
C PRO A 267 -14.46 17.35 -1.28
N LYS A 268 -14.87 18.50 -1.81
CA LYS A 268 -14.11 19.14 -2.89
C LYS A 268 -12.75 19.60 -2.40
N ALA A 269 -11.72 19.34 -3.18
CA ALA A 269 -10.37 19.80 -2.88
C ALA A 269 -10.31 21.33 -2.87
N SER A 270 -9.50 21.89 -1.96
CA SER A 270 -9.13 23.30 -2.05
C SER A 270 -8.21 23.50 -3.26
N THR A 271 -8.53 24.50 -4.08
CA THR A 271 -7.70 24.89 -5.23
C THR A 271 -6.36 25.42 -4.74
N LEU A 272 -5.27 24.82 -5.24
CA LEU A 272 -3.92 25.37 -5.09
C LEU A 272 -3.60 26.22 -6.31
N GLN A 273 -3.51 27.53 -6.12
CA GLN A 273 -3.08 28.46 -7.17
C GLN A 273 -1.57 28.64 -7.09
N VAL A 274 -0.84 27.76 -7.76
CA VAL A 274 0.63 27.83 -7.86
C VAL A 274 1.00 27.89 -9.33
N PRO A 275 1.83 28.84 -9.77
CA PRO A 275 2.36 28.83 -11.12
C PRO A 275 3.18 27.55 -11.35
N LEU A 276 2.77 26.74 -12.32
CA LEU A 276 3.48 25.52 -12.70
C LEU A 276 4.18 25.73 -14.03
N GLU A 277 5.45 25.33 -14.10
CA GLU A 277 6.16 25.21 -15.37
C GLU A 277 5.71 23.93 -16.09
N GLN A 278 5.35 24.05 -17.36
CA GLN A 278 4.91 22.91 -18.15
C GLN A 278 6.12 22.19 -18.76
N LEU A 279 6.28 20.91 -18.42
CA LEU A 279 7.28 20.03 -19.01
C LEU A 279 6.61 18.95 -19.87
N THR A 280 7.07 18.77 -21.10
CA THR A 280 6.61 17.70 -21.99
C THR A 280 7.67 16.60 -22.06
N ILE A 281 7.30 15.38 -21.66
CA ILE A 281 8.17 14.19 -21.75
C ILE A 281 7.71 13.36 -22.96
N PRO A 282 8.51 13.25 -24.04
CA PRO A 282 8.11 12.48 -25.22
C PRO A 282 8.09 10.99 -24.91
N ALA A 283 7.15 10.24 -25.48
CA ALA A 283 7.11 8.78 -25.38
C ALA A 283 8.29 8.14 -26.17
N GLY A 284 9.03 7.22 -25.54
CA GLY A 284 10.15 6.52 -26.18
C GLY A 284 10.68 5.35 -25.34
N LYS A 285 11.55 4.52 -25.90
CA LYS A 285 12.31 3.51 -25.13
C LYS A 285 13.61 4.16 -24.65
N SER A 286 13.96 3.95 -23.39
CA SER A 286 15.30 4.26 -22.88
C SER A 286 16.36 3.49 -23.68
N THR A 287 17.49 4.15 -23.94
CA THR A 287 18.68 3.48 -24.46
C THR A 287 19.33 2.66 -23.34
N GLU A 288 19.75 1.44 -23.65
CA GLU A 288 20.64 0.65 -22.78
C GLU A 288 21.85 1.52 -22.39
N GLY A 289 22.12 1.60 -21.08
CA GLY A 289 23.23 2.40 -20.53
C GLY A 289 22.83 3.75 -19.95
N SER A 290 21.55 4.11 -19.92
CA SER A 290 21.12 5.31 -19.19
C SER A 290 21.23 5.19 -17.67
N LEU A 291 21.50 6.30 -17.00
CA LEU A 291 21.59 6.37 -15.54
C LEU A 291 20.36 5.78 -14.81
N VAL A 292 19.17 6.00 -15.36
CA VAL A 292 17.90 5.50 -14.80
C VAL A 292 17.74 4.00 -14.99
N SER A 293 18.24 3.43 -16.11
CA SER A 293 18.24 1.96 -16.30
C SER A 293 19.12 1.21 -15.32
N GLN A 294 20.12 1.88 -14.72
CA GLN A 294 20.93 1.33 -13.63
C GLN A 294 20.24 1.43 -12.27
N LEU A 295 19.48 2.51 -12.04
CA LEU A 295 18.78 2.78 -10.76
C LEU A 295 17.54 1.93 -10.56
N SER A 296 16.82 1.61 -11.64
CA SER A 296 15.70 0.68 -11.59
C SER A 296 15.56 -0.04 -12.93
N PRO A 297 16.06 -1.29 -13.03
CA PRO A 297 15.96 -2.09 -14.26
C PRO A 297 14.51 -2.41 -14.65
N LEU A 298 13.55 -2.11 -13.78
CA LEU A 298 12.11 -2.27 -13.98
C LEU A 298 11.45 -1.08 -14.70
N LEU A 299 12.16 0.03 -14.92
CA LEU A 299 11.62 1.20 -15.61
C LEU A 299 11.66 1.02 -17.13
N ALA A 300 10.53 0.63 -17.71
CA ALA A 300 10.30 0.66 -19.15
C ALA A 300 9.79 2.05 -19.58
N GLY A 301 10.54 2.79 -20.41
CA GLY A 301 10.09 4.04 -21.00
C GLY A 301 11.18 5.11 -21.17
N SER A 302 10.78 6.29 -21.64
CA SER A 302 11.59 7.49 -21.73
C SER A 302 11.52 8.24 -20.40
N PHE A 303 12.63 8.83 -19.97
CA PHE A 303 12.72 9.57 -18.73
C PHE A 303 13.38 10.93 -19.00
N THR A 304 13.04 11.90 -18.16
CA THR A 304 13.67 13.22 -18.14
C THR A 304 14.24 13.42 -16.75
N THR A 305 15.51 13.80 -16.67
CA THR A 305 16.17 14.14 -15.40
C THR A 305 16.26 15.66 -15.29
N GLN A 306 15.80 16.19 -14.16
CA GLN A 306 16.03 17.58 -13.78
C GLN A 306 17.00 17.59 -12.60
N LYS A 307 18.06 18.40 -12.69
CA LYS A 307 19.06 18.56 -11.64
C LYS A 307 18.92 19.94 -11.03
N PHE A 308 18.96 20.00 -9.70
CA PHE A 308 18.88 21.23 -8.93
C PHE A 308 19.94 21.17 -7.84
N ARG A 309 20.53 22.32 -7.50
CA ARG A 309 21.48 22.45 -6.39
C ARG A 309 20.83 23.19 -5.24
N TRP A 310 20.96 22.64 -4.04
CA TRP A 310 20.36 23.16 -2.83
C TRP A 310 21.38 23.21 -1.68
N THR A 311 21.04 24.00 -0.66
CA THR A 311 21.83 24.13 0.57
C THR A 311 21.12 23.40 1.70
N ALA A 312 21.91 22.77 2.58
CA ALA A 312 21.43 22.11 3.78
C ALA A 312 20.52 23.04 4.61
N GLY A 313 19.42 22.49 5.11
CA GLY A 313 18.42 23.23 5.88
C GLY A 313 17.37 23.95 5.04
N ASN A 314 17.55 24.08 3.72
CA ASN A 314 16.50 24.63 2.86
C ASN A 314 15.25 23.74 2.93
N ARG A 315 14.10 24.39 3.12
CA ARG A 315 12.80 23.71 3.07
C ARG A 315 12.22 23.87 1.67
N LEU A 316 12.18 22.77 0.93
CA LEU A 316 11.60 22.71 -0.41
C LEU A 316 10.13 22.31 -0.29
N GLU A 317 9.30 22.93 -1.13
CA GLU A 317 7.92 22.55 -1.32
C GLU A 317 7.71 22.29 -2.81
N PHE A 318 7.30 21.07 -3.12
CA PHE A 318 7.08 20.63 -4.48
C PHE A 318 5.59 20.72 -4.80
N TYR A 319 5.30 21.11 -6.04
CA TYR A 319 3.95 21.15 -6.59
C TYR A 319 3.98 20.44 -7.92
N MET A 320 3.04 19.53 -8.13
CA MET A 320 3.05 18.69 -9.32
C MET A 320 1.63 18.39 -9.77
N GLN A 321 1.42 18.46 -11.07
CA GLN A 321 0.23 18.01 -11.75
C GLN A 321 0.64 17.36 -13.06
N HIS A 322 -0.01 16.27 -13.43
CA HIS A 322 0.28 15.53 -14.65
C HIS A 322 -1.00 14.93 -15.22
N ASP A 323 -1.05 14.80 -16.54
CA ASP A 323 -2.20 14.34 -17.31
C ASP A 323 -2.12 12.85 -17.68
N GLN A 324 -0.97 12.21 -17.46
CA GLN A 324 -0.73 10.79 -17.73
C GLN A 324 -0.05 10.09 -16.56
N GLU A 325 -0.21 8.77 -16.50
CA GLU A 325 0.49 7.94 -15.54
C GLU A 325 2.00 7.98 -15.81
N PHE A 326 2.80 8.14 -14.77
CA PHE A 326 4.25 8.13 -14.90
C PHE A 326 4.91 7.68 -13.60
N THR A 327 6.18 7.30 -13.65
CA THR A 327 6.94 6.95 -12.44
C THR A 327 7.88 8.09 -12.08
N LEU A 328 7.93 8.44 -10.80
CA LEU A 328 8.70 9.56 -10.27
C LEU A 328 9.68 9.08 -9.21
N PHE A 329 10.93 9.51 -9.30
CA PHE A 329 11.95 9.31 -8.27
C PHE A 329 12.62 10.64 -7.95
N PHE A 330 12.97 10.83 -6.68
CA PHE A 330 13.86 11.92 -6.27
C PHE A 330 15.08 11.33 -5.61
N PHE A 331 16.24 11.76 -6.09
CA PHE A 331 17.52 11.42 -5.53
C PHE A 331 18.23 12.69 -5.07
N HIS A 332 19.02 12.56 -4.01
CA HIS A 332 19.94 13.56 -3.51
C HIS A 332 21.36 13.00 -3.56
N ALA A 333 22.31 13.81 -3.98
CA ALA A 333 23.73 13.51 -4.00
C ALA A 333 24.49 14.77 -3.55
N GLU A 334 25.64 14.61 -2.91
CA GLU A 334 26.46 15.73 -2.42
C GLU A 334 27.17 16.46 -3.57
N ASP A 335 27.53 15.73 -4.64
CA ASP A 335 28.19 16.24 -5.82
C ASP A 335 27.34 16.01 -7.09
N ASP A 336 27.56 16.84 -8.12
CA ASP A 336 27.00 16.60 -9.45
C ASP A 336 27.74 15.44 -10.11
N THR A 337 27.24 14.23 -9.85
CA THR A 337 27.86 12.98 -10.29
C THR A 337 26.88 12.11 -11.07
N GLU A 338 27.43 11.35 -12.01
CA GLU A 338 26.73 10.27 -12.72
C GLU A 338 26.83 8.93 -11.96
N ASP A 339 27.64 8.86 -10.91
CA ASP A 339 27.74 7.67 -10.05
C ASP A 339 26.52 7.54 -9.14
N THR A 340 25.58 6.70 -9.59
CA THR A 340 24.33 6.40 -8.91
C THR A 340 24.50 5.73 -7.55
N SER A 341 25.68 5.17 -7.24
CA SER A 341 25.93 4.54 -5.94
C SER A 341 26.00 5.54 -4.78
N THR A 342 26.25 6.81 -5.10
CA THR A 342 26.29 7.92 -4.14
C THR A 342 24.92 8.58 -3.93
N TRP A 343 23.95 8.23 -4.76
CA TRP A 343 22.62 8.84 -4.75
C TRP A 343 21.78 8.23 -3.64
N ARG A 344 21.11 9.09 -2.89
CA ARG A 344 20.15 8.70 -1.86
C ARG A 344 18.76 9.04 -2.34
N GLU A 345 17.89 8.06 -2.41
CA GLU A 345 16.48 8.31 -2.68
C GLU A 345 15.88 9.08 -1.49
N ILE A 346 15.18 10.19 -1.78
CA ILE A 346 14.63 11.11 -0.76
C ILE A 346 13.10 11.19 -0.81
N TYR A 347 12.51 10.51 -1.78
CA TYR A 347 11.09 10.42 -2.01
C TYR A 347 10.78 9.00 -2.45
N ALA A 348 9.78 8.36 -1.82
CA ALA A 348 9.42 6.99 -2.15
C ALA A 348 8.93 6.93 -3.60
N GLY A 349 9.82 6.52 -4.50
CA GLY A 349 9.57 6.54 -5.92
C GLY A 349 8.59 5.45 -6.29
N CYS A 350 7.52 5.82 -6.97
CA CYS A 350 6.46 4.91 -7.36
C CYS A 350 5.74 5.43 -8.60
N GLU A 351 4.94 4.55 -9.21
CA GLU A 351 3.99 4.93 -10.25
C GLU A 351 2.97 5.91 -9.67
N ARG A 352 2.64 6.96 -10.44
CA ARG A 352 1.73 8.03 -10.05
C ARG A 352 0.56 8.09 -11.01
N PRO A 353 -0.68 8.07 -10.50
CA PRO A 353 -1.86 8.15 -11.36
C PRO A 353 -2.13 9.57 -11.83
N ALA A 354 -2.59 9.74 -13.07
CA ALA A 354 -3.06 11.04 -13.55
C ALA A 354 -4.29 11.47 -12.75
N LEU A 355 -4.15 12.54 -11.96
CA LEU A 355 -5.21 13.08 -11.11
C LEU A 355 -5.39 14.57 -11.34
N PRO A 356 -6.63 15.08 -11.21
CA PRO A 356 -6.92 16.48 -11.55
C PRO A 356 -6.38 17.48 -10.52
N GLN A 357 -6.11 17.07 -9.28
CA GLN A 357 -5.62 17.96 -8.24
C GLN A 357 -4.09 18.09 -8.28
N VAL A 358 -3.61 19.31 -8.01
CA VAL A 358 -2.18 19.56 -7.78
C VAL A 358 -1.77 18.84 -6.50
N ASP A 359 -0.81 17.92 -6.63
CA ASP A 359 -0.19 17.25 -5.50
C ASP A 359 0.93 18.12 -4.92
N THR A 360 1.21 17.94 -3.64
CA THR A 360 2.26 18.69 -2.96
C THR A 360 2.86 17.93 -1.80
N TRP A 361 4.15 18.11 -1.61
CA TRP A 361 4.90 17.58 -0.48
C TRP A 361 6.08 18.49 -0.17
N ARG A 362 6.67 18.28 1.01
CA ARG A 362 7.77 19.09 1.51
C ARG A 362 8.93 18.18 1.85
N TRP A 363 10.12 18.72 1.68
CA TRP A 363 11.36 18.05 2.06
C TRP A 363 12.36 19.07 2.55
N THR A 364 13.09 18.72 3.61
CA THR A 364 14.18 19.54 4.14
C THR A 364 15.50 18.93 3.70
N VAL A 365 16.31 19.74 3.05
CA VAL A 365 17.61 19.32 2.50
C VAL A 365 18.54 18.94 3.66
N PRO A 366 19.01 17.69 3.76
CA PRO A 366 19.81 17.23 4.90
C PRO A 366 21.26 17.70 4.81
N HIS A 367 21.83 17.73 3.60
CA HIS A 367 23.21 18.13 3.30
C HIS A 367 23.24 18.91 2.00
N ASP A 368 24.28 19.73 1.80
CA ASP A 368 24.50 20.43 0.54
C ASP A 368 24.57 19.43 -0.63
N GLY A 369 24.05 19.81 -1.80
CA GLY A 369 23.99 18.96 -2.98
C GLY A 369 23.26 19.58 -4.15
#